data_AF-A0A9X4QRQ1-F1
#
_entry.id   AF-A0A9X4QRQ1-F1
#
_cell.length_a   1.000
_cell.length_b   1.000
_cell.length_c   1.000
_cell.angle_alpha   90.00
_cell.angle_beta   90.00
_cell.angle_gamma   90.00
#
_symmetry.space_group_name_H-M   'P 1'
#
loop_
_entity.id
_entity.type
_entity.pdbx_description
1 polymer ?
#
loop_
_entity_poly.entity_id
_entity_poly.type
_entity_poly.pdbx_seq_one_letter_code
_entity_poly.pdbx_strand_id
1 'polypeptide(L)'
;MDLKGNTLSITAPVSSDQAALGVIAGTTLTITDTLGSGTLNATGGSGGYGAGIGSAYLEAAGTIIINGGTINAMGAANGSAGIGGGLQGAGGTVTISGGTVYATGRNGGSGIGGGLQGAGGTVTINGGTVNATGNNGGSGIGGGYGASGAAVTITGGHR
;
A
#
# COMPACT_ATOMS: atom_id res chain seq x y z
N MET A 1 -4.10 6.58 -12.74
CA MET A 1 -4.73 7.88 -12.43
C MET A 1 -3.67 8.95 -12.32
N ASP A 2 -4.04 10.18 -12.70
CA ASP A 2 -3.23 11.38 -12.55
C ASP A 2 -3.96 12.35 -11.61
N LEU A 3 -3.30 12.77 -10.54
CA LEU A 3 -3.87 13.66 -9.53
C LEU A 3 -3.99 15.10 -10.03
N LYS A 4 -3.12 15.53 -10.95
CA LYS A 4 -3.11 16.89 -11.52
C LYS A 4 -3.21 18.00 -10.47
N GLY A 5 -2.49 17.87 -9.36
CA GLY A 5 -2.53 18.82 -8.24
C GLY A 5 -3.77 18.76 -7.35
N ASN A 6 -4.73 17.86 -7.62
CA ASN A 6 -5.96 17.75 -6.84
C ASN A 6 -5.79 16.82 -5.63
N THR A 7 -6.66 17.01 -4.64
CA THR A 7 -6.85 16.04 -3.56
C THR A 7 -7.99 15.09 -3.90
N LEU A 8 -7.71 13.79 -3.87
CA LEU A 8 -8.69 12.72 -4.01
C LEU A 8 -8.71 11.89 -2.72
N SER A 9 -9.90 11.72 -2.13
CA SER A 9 -10.08 10.91 -0.93
C SER A 9 -11.03 9.76 -1.22
N ILE A 10 -10.56 8.54 -0.97
CA ILE A 10 -11.29 7.30 -1.20
C ILE A 10 -11.24 6.48 0.08
N THR A 11 -12.42 6.12 0.58
CA THR A 11 -12.57 5.29 1.77
C THR A 11 -13.44 4.09 1.42
N ALA A 12 -12.96 2.88 1.70
CA ALA A 12 -13.79 1.69 1.48
C ALA A 12 -15.00 1.68 2.43
N PRO A 13 -16.14 1.08 2.03
CA PRO A 13 -17.30 0.96 2.91
C PRO A 13 -16.96 0.28 4.24
N VAL A 14 -17.65 0.68 5.31
CA VAL A 14 -17.54 0.02 6.61
C VAL A 14 -17.87 -1.47 6.48
N SER A 15 -17.14 -2.30 7.22
CA SER A 15 -17.29 -3.76 7.25
C SER A 15 -17.17 -4.43 5.86
N SER A 16 -16.51 -3.77 4.90
CA SER A 16 -16.20 -4.36 3.61
C SER A 16 -14.77 -4.87 3.60
N ASP A 17 -14.57 -6.06 3.04
CA ASP A 17 -13.24 -6.65 2.91
C ASP A 17 -12.46 -6.09 1.72
N GLN A 18 -12.99 -5.05 1.07
CA GLN A 18 -12.40 -4.42 -0.11
C GLN A 18 -11.33 -3.39 0.29
N ALA A 19 -10.32 -3.27 -0.57
CA ALA A 19 -9.40 -2.14 -0.48
C ALA A 19 -10.10 -0.83 -0.85
N ALA A 20 -9.58 0.30 -0.36
CA ALA A 20 -10.09 1.60 -0.81
C ALA A 20 -9.85 1.79 -2.31
N LEU A 21 -8.66 1.39 -2.76
CA LEU A 21 -8.31 1.28 -4.17
C LEU A 21 -7.93 -0.17 -4.50
N GLY A 22 -8.83 -0.88 -5.15
CA GLY A 22 -8.64 -2.28 -5.56
C GLY A 22 -7.59 -2.45 -6.66
N VAL A 23 -6.55 -3.22 -6.38
CA VAL A 23 -5.49 -3.65 -7.32
C VAL A 23 -5.22 -5.12 -7.07
N ILE A 24 -5.94 -5.99 -7.77
CA ILE A 24 -5.83 -7.45 -7.63
C ILE A 24 -4.73 -8.01 -8.53
N ALA A 25 -4.24 -9.21 -8.22
CA ALA A 25 -3.23 -9.91 -9.02
C ALA A 25 -3.57 -9.90 -10.52
N GLY A 26 -2.57 -9.59 -11.35
CA GLY A 26 -2.73 -9.43 -12.80
C GLY A 26 -3.20 -8.05 -13.27
N THR A 27 -3.60 -7.15 -12.35
CA THR A 27 -3.94 -5.76 -12.68
C THR A 27 -2.83 -4.80 -12.28
N THR A 28 -2.86 -3.58 -12.84
CA THR A 28 -1.90 -2.52 -12.54
C THR A 28 -2.62 -1.21 -12.24
N LEU A 29 -2.21 -0.57 -11.15
CA LEU A 29 -2.55 0.82 -10.85
C LEU A 29 -1.29 1.67 -10.95
N THR A 30 -1.34 2.69 -11.80
CA THR A 30 -0.31 3.75 -11.84
C THR A 30 -0.88 5.03 -11.28
N ILE A 31 -0.21 5.63 -10.31
CA ILE A 31 -0.53 6.93 -9.72
C ILE A 31 0.56 7.92 -10.11
N THR A 32 0.17 9.06 -10.66
CA THR A 32 1.07 10.16 -11.02
C THR A 32 0.45 11.48 -10.59
N ASP A 33 1.26 12.54 -10.57
CA ASP A 33 0.81 13.89 -10.33
C ASP A 33 1.56 14.85 -11.25
N THR A 34 1.00 15.11 -12.44
CA THR A 34 1.70 15.84 -13.50
C THR A 34 1.83 17.34 -13.24
N LEU A 35 0.98 17.91 -12.37
CA LEU A 35 1.00 19.34 -12.03
C LEU A 35 1.62 19.64 -10.65
N GLY A 36 1.95 18.60 -9.88
CA GLY A 36 2.52 18.73 -8.54
C GLY A 36 1.48 19.10 -7.47
N SER A 37 1.79 18.82 -6.20
CA SER A 37 0.96 19.03 -4.99
C SER A 37 -0.31 18.19 -4.84
N GLY A 38 -0.60 17.29 -5.78
CA GLY A 38 -1.72 16.38 -5.72
C GLY A 38 -1.62 15.42 -4.53
N THR A 39 -2.75 15.10 -3.93
CA THR A 39 -2.83 14.23 -2.75
C THR A 39 -3.84 13.11 -2.99
N LEU A 40 -3.48 11.88 -2.65
CA LEU A 40 -4.39 10.74 -2.61
C LEU A 40 -4.49 10.22 -1.18
N ASN A 41 -5.69 10.27 -0.61
CA ASN A 41 -6.00 9.63 0.67
C ASN A 41 -6.79 8.34 0.40
N ALA A 42 -6.18 7.18 0.62
CA ALA A 42 -6.78 5.88 0.40
C ALA A 42 -6.89 5.12 1.74
N THR A 43 -8.11 5.00 2.27
CA THR A 43 -8.36 4.44 3.59
C THR A 43 -9.25 3.21 3.51
N GLY A 44 -8.75 2.06 3.96
CA GLY A 44 -9.57 0.86 4.08
C GLY A 44 -10.75 1.06 5.05
N GLY A 45 -11.82 0.31 4.85
CA GLY A 45 -13.07 0.48 5.60
C GLY A 45 -12.98 -0.03 7.04
N SER A 46 -13.55 0.70 8.01
CA SER A 46 -13.56 0.26 9.40
C SER A 46 -14.19 -1.11 9.56
N GLY A 47 -13.51 -2.03 10.25
CA GLY A 47 -14.00 -3.41 10.47
C GLY A 47 -13.77 -4.37 9.30
N GLY A 48 -13.22 -3.89 8.19
CA GLY A 48 -12.84 -4.72 7.04
C GLY A 48 -11.37 -5.14 7.04
N TYR A 49 -10.99 -5.96 6.06
CA TYR A 49 -9.63 -6.50 5.95
C TYR A 49 -8.85 -6.05 4.71
N GLY A 50 -9.40 -5.15 3.90
CA GLY A 50 -8.75 -4.66 2.68
C GLY A 50 -7.60 -3.68 2.95
N ALA A 51 -6.66 -3.61 2.00
CA ALA A 51 -5.59 -2.62 2.03
C ALA A 51 -6.09 -1.19 1.82
N GLY A 52 -5.27 -0.18 2.15
CA GLY A 52 -5.55 1.19 1.69
C GLY A 52 -5.52 1.25 0.16
N ILE A 53 -4.43 0.76 -0.43
CA ILE A 53 -4.26 0.58 -1.87
C ILE A 53 -3.76 -0.85 -2.13
N GLY A 54 -4.51 -1.64 -2.88
CA GLY A 54 -4.14 -3.02 -3.18
C GLY A 54 -5.32 -3.97 -3.10
N SER A 55 -5.17 -5.12 -2.44
CA SER A 55 -6.16 -6.19 -2.52
C SER A 55 -7.12 -6.26 -1.34
N ALA A 56 -8.20 -7.02 -1.55
CA ALA A 56 -9.14 -7.42 -0.52
C ALA A 56 -8.59 -8.53 0.39
N TYR A 57 -9.41 -8.98 1.33
CA TYR A 57 -9.14 -10.18 2.15
C TYR A 57 -8.78 -11.40 1.29
N LEU A 58 -7.74 -12.15 1.68
CA LEU A 58 -7.25 -13.38 1.04
C LEU A 58 -6.71 -13.23 -0.38
N GLU A 59 -6.81 -12.05 -0.99
CA GLU A 59 -6.41 -11.82 -2.36
C GLU A 59 -4.98 -11.27 -2.43
N ALA A 60 -4.20 -11.72 -3.41
CA ALA A 60 -2.90 -11.12 -3.69
C ALA A 60 -3.07 -9.77 -4.41
N ALA A 61 -2.27 -8.79 -4.02
CA ALA A 61 -2.21 -7.52 -4.71
C ALA A 61 -1.54 -7.65 -6.08
N GLY A 62 -1.98 -6.79 -7.01
CA GLY A 62 -1.38 -6.64 -8.33
C GLY A 62 -0.15 -5.75 -8.31
N THR A 63 0.02 -4.99 -9.39
CA THR A 63 1.14 -4.06 -9.54
C THR A 63 0.70 -2.63 -9.20
N ILE A 64 1.39 -2.00 -8.25
CA ILE A 64 1.12 -0.63 -7.81
C ILE A 64 2.35 0.21 -8.12
N ILE A 65 2.16 1.25 -8.93
CA ILE A 65 3.23 2.14 -9.39
C ILE A 65 2.90 3.56 -8.93
N ILE A 66 3.80 4.18 -8.17
CA ILE A 66 3.68 5.56 -7.69
C ILE A 66 4.82 6.39 -8.29
N ASN A 67 4.48 7.30 -9.19
CA ASN A 67 5.43 8.18 -9.86
C ASN A 67 5.51 9.57 -9.23
N GLY A 68 4.49 9.99 -8.47
CA GLY A 68 4.43 11.32 -7.86
C GLY A 68 3.17 11.54 -7.01
N GLY A 69 3.09 12.74 -6.45
CA GLY A 69 2.02 13.16 -5.53
C GLY A 69 2.33 12.83 -4.06
N THR A 70 1.43 13.24 -3.17
CA THR A 70 1.41 12.84 -1.76
C THR A 70 0.40 11.72 -1.58
N ILE A 71 0.85 10.53 -1.18
CA ILE A 71 0.02 9.34 -1.05
C ILE A 71 -0.11 8.99 0.43
N ASN A 72 -1.33 9.03 0.96
CA ASN A 72 -1.67 8.61 2.31
C ASN A 72 -2.50 7.33 2.22
N ALA A 73 -1.88 6.19 2.43
CA ALA A 73 -2.51 4.88 2.34
C ALA A 73 -2.60 4.23 3.72
N MET A 74 -3.81 3.94 4.18
CA MET A 74 -4.07 3.33 5.48
C MET A 74 -4.91 2.06 5.31
N GLY A 75 -4.41 0.94 5.83
CA GLY A 75 -5.17 -0.31 5.88
C GLY A 75 -6.45 -0.17 6.72
N ALA A 76 -7.44 -1.01 6.41
CA ALA A 76 -8.75 -1.09 7.05
C ALA A 76 -8.68 -1.37 8.57
N ALA A 77 -8.88 -2.62 8.98
CA ALA A 77 -8.72 -3.10 10.35
C ALA A 77 -7.58 -4.12 10.44
N ASN A 78 -7.58 -4.95 11.48
CA ASN A 78 -6.49 -5.87 11.81
C ASN A 78 -6.01 -6.68 10.60
N GLY A 79 -4.70 -6.69 10.40
CA GLY A 79 -4.03 -7.51 9.39
C GLY A 79 -3.96 -6.92 7.98
N SER A 80 -4.51 -5.73 7.73
CA SER A 80 -4.41 -5.07 6.42
C SER A 80 -3.09 -4.31 6.26
N ALA A 81 -2.52 -4.34 5.04
CA ALA A 81 -1.41 -3.46 4.67
C ALA A 81 -1.88 -2.04 4.35
N GLY A 82 -0.97 -1.06 4.45
CA GLY A 82 -1.21 0.28 3.91
C GLY A 82 -1.30 0.24 2.39
N ILE A 83 -0.24 -0.27 1.76
CA ILE A 83 -0.14 -0.53 0.32
C ILE A 83 0.26 -1.99 0.10
N GLY A 84 -0.53 -2.74 -0.65
CA GLY A 84 -0.30 -4.15 -0.96
C GLY A 84 -1.46 -5.05 -0.55
N GLY A 85 -1.21 -6.08 0.25
CA GLY A 85 -2.19 -7.12 0.55
C GLY A 85 -3.22 -6.74 1.63
N GLY A 86 -4.47 -7.16 1.45
CA GLY A 86 -5.42 -7.30 2.56
C GLY A 86 -4.97 -8.41 3.53
N LEU A 87 -5.73 -8.68 4.60
CA LEU A 87 -5.43 -9.78 5.54
C LEU A 87 -5.21 -11.09 4.75
N GLN A 88 -4.12 -11.80 5.06
CA GLN A 88 -3.70 -13.03 4.37
C GLN A 88 -3.40 -12.86 2.86
N GLY A 89 -3.49 -11.66 2.33
CA GLY A 89 -3.14 -11.29 0.97
C GLY A 89 -1.65 -10.99 0.81
N ALA A 90 -1.04 -11.48 -0.26
CA ALA A 90 0.35 -11.15 -0.61
C ALA A 90 0.49 -9.72 -1.13
N GLY A 91 1.63 -9.09 -0.86
CA GLY A 91 1.90 -7.68 -1.16
C GLY A 91 2.02 -7.30 -2.64
N GLY A 92 2.05 -8.27 -3.55
CA GLY A 92 2.16 -8.00 -4.98
C GLY A 92 3.48 -7.34 -5.36
N THR A 93 3.42 -6.42 -6.33
CA THR A 93 4.58 -5.61 -6.75
C THR A 93 4.29 -4.14 -6.49
N VAL A 94 5.16 -3.47 -5.73
CA VAL A 94 5.06 -2.03 -5.46
C VAL A 94 6.32 -1.34 -5.97
N THR A 95 6.16 -0.35 -6.85
CA THR A 95 7.24 0.51 -7.35
C THR A 95 6.95 1.96 -7.01
N ILE A 96 7.88 2.61 -6.31
CA ILE A 96 7.82 4.03 -5.97
C ILE A 96 9.00 4.73 -6.65
N SER A 97 8.70 5.57 -7.63
CA SER A 97 9.71 6.32 -8.40
C SER A 97 9.82 7.79 -7.96
N GLY A 98 8.83 8.30 -7.23
CA GLY A 98 8.80 9.69 -6.77
C GLY A 98 7.60 10.00 -5.88
N GLY A 99 7.52 11.26 -5.42
CA GLY A 99 6.48 11.75 -4.52
C GLY A 99 6.79 11.54 -3.03
N THR A 100 5.76 11.72 -2.20
CA THR A 100 5.80 11.49 -0.75
C THR A 100 4.77 10.44 -0.39
N VAL A 101 5.19 9.29 0.13
CA VAL A 101 4.32 8.15 0.41
C VAL A 101 4.30 7.86 1.91
N TYR A 102 3.12 7.93 2.51
CA TYR A 102 2.82 7.50 3.86
C TYR A 102 1.95 6.24 3.78
N ALA A 103 2.49 5.10 4.16
CA ALA A 103 1.81 3.81 4.08
C ALA A 103 1.75 3.18 5.47
N THR A 104 0.54 3.04 6.02
CA THR A 104 0.32 2.54 7.37
C THR A 104 -0.50 1.26 7.35
N GLY A 105 0.16 0.15 7.71
CA GLY A 105 -0.49 -1.12 7.98
C GLY A 105 -1.16 -1.13 9.35
N ARG A 106 -2.14 -2.01 9.53
CA ARG A 106 -2.79 -2.25 10.82
C ARG A 106 -2.12 -3.41 11.56
N ASN A 107 -2.68 -3.81 12.70
CA ASN A 107 -2.11 -4.86 13.55
C ASN A 107 -1.71 -6.11 12.74
N GLY A 108 -0.42 -6.42 12.68
CA GLY A 108 0.15 -7.55 11.94
C GLY A 108 0.31 -7.33 10.43
N GLY A 109 -0.26 -6.27 9.84
CA GLY A 109 -0.09 -5.90 8.44
C GLY A 109 1.12 -4.97 8.23
N SER A 110 1.75 -5.07 7.05
CA SER A 110 2.89 -4.22 6.72
C SER A 110 2.48 -2.79 6.32
N GLY A 111 3.39 -1.83 6.42
CA GLY A 111 3.19 -0.52 5.79
C GLY A 111 3.05 -0.67 4.28
N ILE A 112 4.08 -1.25 3.65
CA ILE A 112 4.12 -1.62 2.23
C ILE A 112 4.48 -3.11 2.10
N GLY A 113 3.60 -3.88 1.49
CA GLY A 113 3.79 -5.31 1.24
C GLY A 113 2.59 -6.14 1.69
N GLY A 114 2.84 -7.25 2.38
CA GLY A 114 1.80 -8.23 2.73
C GLY A 114 0.91 -7.79 3.89
N GLY A 115 -0.34 -8.25 3.89
CA GLY A 115 -1.17 -8.24 5.10
C GLY A 115 -0.69 -9.30 6.10
N LEU A 116 -1.30 -9.38 7.28
CA LEU A 116 -1.00 -10.40 8.30
C LEU A 116 -1.06 -11.80 7.65
N GLN A 117 -0.02 -12.61 7.85
CA GLN A 117 0.19 -13.91 7.20
C GLN A 117 0.32 -13.88 5.67
N GLY A 118 0.35 -12.70 5.05
CA GLY A 118 0.62 -12.48 3.63
C GLY A 118 2.09 -12.20 3.36
N ALA A 119 2.65 -12.84 2.33
CA ALA A 119 4.03 -12.63 1.90
C ALA A 119 4.27 -11.20 1.40
N GLY A 120 5.49 -10.68 1.60
CA GLY A 120 5.81 -9.29 1.32
C GLY A 120 5.81 -8.89 -0.15
N GLY A 121 5.98 -9.84 -1.07
CA GLY A 121 6.06 -9.56 -2.51
C GLY A 121 7.36 -8.85 -2.90
N THR A 122 7.28 -7.92 -3.86
CA THR A 122 8.42 -7.15 -4.35
C THR A 122 8.18 -5.67 -4.13
N VAL A 123 9.15 -4.98 -3.54
CA VAL A 123 9.10 -3.52 -3.33
C VAL A 123 10.35 -2.88 -3.90
N THR A 124 10.15 -1.93 -4.82
CA THR A 124 11.23 -1.14 -5.44
C THR A 124 11.01 0.34 -5.16
N ILE A 125 12.01 1.01 -4.57
CA ILE A 125 11.98 2.45 -4.30
C ILE A 125 13.15 3.11 -5.04
N ASN A 126 12.82 3.77 -6.14
CA ASN A 126 13.79 4.47 -6.99
C ASN A 126 13.93 5.95 -6.65
N GLY A 127 13.01 6.51 -5.86
CA GLY A 127 13.04 7.91 -5.48
C GLY A 127 11.85 8.31 -4.60
N GLY A 128 11.81 9.59 -4.24
CA GLY A 128 10.79 10.16 -3.34
C GLY A 128 11.09 9.95 -1.85
N THR A 129 10.15 10.38 -1.02
CA THR A 129 10.16 10.18 0.43
C THR A 129 9.15 9.11 0.79
N VAL A 130 9.59 8.02 1.43
CA VAL A 130 8.71 6.90 1.81
C VAL A 130 8.76 6.69 3.32
N ASN A 131 7.61 6.85 3.96
CA ASN A 131 7.39 6.49 5.35
C ASN A 131 6.40 5.32 5.42
N ALA A 132 6.90 4.14 5.70
CA ALA A 132 6.12 2.91 5.76
C ALA A 132 6.11 2.36 7.20
N THR A 133 4.93 2.29 7.80
CA THR A 133 4.74 1.88 9.20
C THR A 133 3.92 0.60 9.26
N GLY A 134 4.51 -0.46 9.80
CA GLY A 134 3.80 -1.66 10.24
C GLY A 134 3.51 -1.60 11.73
N ASN A 135 2.41 -2.21 12.17
CA ASN A 135 1.98 -2.18 13.57
C ASN A 135 1.89 -3.59 14.17
N ASN A 136 2.15 -3.73 15.48
CA ASN A 136 2.02 -4.99 16.24
C ASN A 136 2.63 -6.22 15.51
N GLY A 137 3.92 -6.16 15.19
CA GLY A 137 4.64 -7.24 14.53
C GLY A 137 4.59 -7.23 13.00
N GLY A 138 3.82 -6.32 12.39
CA GLY A 138 3.92 -6.03 10.95
C GLY A 138 5.20 -5.27 10.61
N SER A 139 5.80 -5.56 9.46
CA SER A 139 7.00 -4.86 8.97
C SER A 139 6.67 -3.46 8.42
N GLY A 140 7.63 -2.54 8.44
CA GLY A 140 7.47 -1.28 7.69
C GLY A 140 7.31 -1.55 6.20
N ILE A 141 8.29 -2.23 5.61
CA ILE A 141 8.28 -2.72 4.22
C ILE A 141 8.62 -4.21 4.26
N GLY A 142 7.75 -5.08 3.75
CA GLY A 142 7.96 -6.52 3.84
C GLY A 142 6.68 -7.34 3.95
N GLY A 143 6.80 -8.53 4.54
CA GLY A 143 5.66 -9.39 4.84
C GLY A 143 4.88 -8.89 6.06
N GLY A 144 3.62 -9.32 6.17
CA GLY A 144 2.91 -9.21 7.44
C GLY A 144 3.44 -10.21 8.46
N TYR A 145 3.00 -10.05 9.70
CA TYR A 145 3.39 -10.91 10.80
C TYR A 145 3.13 -12.39 10.47
N GLY A 146 4.11 -13.24 10.76
CA GLY A 146 4.05 -14.68 10.49
C GLY A 146 4.25 -15.10 9.03
N ALA A 147 4.67 -14.19 8.14
CA ALA A 147 4.93 -14.49 6.73
C ALA A 147 6.34 -14.10 6.28
N SER A 148 6.73 -14.59 5.10
CA SER A 148 8.01 -14.25 4.47
C SER A 148 8.09 -12.75 4.12
N GLY A 149 9.30 -12.19 4.23
CA GLY A 149 9.60 -10.81 3.86
C GLY A 149 9.37 -10.49 2.38
N ALA A 150 9.69 -9.25 1.99
CA ALA A 150 9.70 -8.83 0.59
C ALA A 150 11.12 -8.85 0.00
N ALA A 151 11.22 -9.01 -1.31
CA ALA A 151 12.40 -8.55 -2.03
C ALA A 151 12.35 -7.01 -2.09
N VAL A 152 13.28 -6.35 -1.39
CA VAL A 152 13.30 -4.87 -1.28
C VAL A 152 14.54 -4.33 -2.00
N THR A 153 14.33 -3.44 -2.97
CA THR A 153 15.39 -2.72 -3.68
C THR A 153 15.19 -1.22 -3.48
N ILE A 154 16.22 -0.52 -2.98
CA ILE A 154 16.20 0.94 -2.79
C ILE A 154 17.39 1.53 -3.51
N THR A 155 17.14 2.40 -4.48
CA THR A 155 18.19 3.06 -5.29
C THR A 155 18.17 4.59 -5.16
N GLY A 156 17.09 5.18 -4.62
CA GLY A 156 16.85 6.63 -4.56
C GLY A 156 17.12 7.35 -3.23
N GLY A 157 17.93 6.78 -2.33
CA GLY A 157 18.20 7.38 -1.01
C GLY A 157 18.98 8.71 -1.10
N HIS A 158 18.57 9.71 -0.32
CA HIS A 158 19.34 10.95 -0.13
C HIS A 158 20.39 10.75 0.98
N ARG A 159 21.61 11.27 0.77
CA ARG A 159 22.67 11.35 1.79
C ARG A 159 22.51 12.60 2.64
#